data_AF-A0A1F5NNL4-F1
#
_entry.id   AF-A0A1F5NNL4-F1
#
_cell.length_a   1.000
_cell.length_b   1.000
_cell.length_c   1.000
_cell.angle_alpha   90.00
_cell.angle_beta   90.00
_cell.angle_gamma   90.00
#
_symmetry.space_group_name_H-M   'P 1'
#
loop_
_entity.id
_entity.type
_entity.pdbx_description
1 polymer ?
#
loop_
_entity_poly.entity_id
_entity_poly.type
_entity_poly.pdbx_seq_one_letter_code
_entity_poly.pdbx_strand_id
1 'polypeptide(L)'
;MSIIIIIVFLPLTVLAHGLEPELEADPGRLPGELAYIFEKPAEWLSVNIFTLSTKKKQAKKLAYASERVAEIGALLFVPEMKEKYLNQALGRYQYYLESAEDMAEKIVFIDGNEIAVADRFEEETRLQEKYLRELKEGAPVEKIPSVALEALSIARGQNEKIFRFMVEKYQANEADIRKHSTILSKHITLVREALLTVQGKEKIKQVSDLLDEAENHRKAGLNLRAYEIIKQAKDIIY
;
A
#
# COMPACT_ATOMS: atom_id res chain seq x y z
N MET A 1 -34.17 -44.80 -1.68
CA MET A 1 -33.45 -44.26 -2.86
C MET A 1 -33.23 -42.79 -2.58
N SER A 2 -31.99 -42.45 -2.25
CA SER A 2 -31.58 -41.21 -1.62
C SER A 2 -31.50 -40.06 -2.63
N ILE A 3 -32.12 -38.93 -2.35
CA ILE A 3 -31.88 -37.67 -3.08
C ILE A 3 -31.00 -36.81 -2.19
N ILE A 4 -29.73 -36.70 -2.59
CA ILE A 4 -28.75 -35.76 -2.06
C ILE A 4 -29.12 -34.39 -2.62
N ILE A 5 -29.56 -33.47 -1.76
CA ILE A 5 -29.68 -32.05 -2.12
C ILE A 5 -28.30 -31.44 -1.92
N ILE A 6 -27.61 -31.18 -3.04
CA ILE A 6 -26.36 -30.42 -3.07
C ILE A 6 -26.73 -28.96 -2.78
N ILE A 7 -26.43 -28.47 -1.58
CA ILE A 7 -26.42 -27.04 -1.29
C ILE A 7 -25.15 -26.48 -1.93
N VAL A 8 -25.26 -26.11 -3.21
CA VAL A 8 -24.23 -25.36 -3.92
C VAL A 8 -24.18 -23.97 -3.32
N PHE A 9 -23.04 -23.65 -2.70
CA PHE A 9 -22.64 -22.30 -2.33
C PHE A 9 -22.99 -21.32 -3.45
N LEU A 10 -23.86 -20.35 -3.18
CA LEU A 10 -23.97 -19.13 -3.99
C LEU A 10 -22.73 -18.28 -3.69
N PRO A 11 -21.80 -18.06 -4.63
CA PRO A 11 -20.86 -16.96 -4.52
C PRO A 11 -21.58 -15.71 -5.03
N LEU A 12 -21.79 -14.75 -4.12
CA LEU A 12 -21.50 -13.34 -4.37
C LEU A 12 -21.87 -12.82 -5.78
N THR A 13 -23.15 -12.77 -6.10
CA THR A 13 -23.68 -11.99 -7.23
C THR A 13 -23.86 -10.51 -6.88
N VAL A 14 -22.81 -9.92 -6.30
CA VAL A 14 -22.63 -8.45 -6.21
C VAL A 14 -21.24 -8.09 -6.73
N LEU A 15 -20.82 -8.72 -7.83
CA LEU A 15 -19.69 -8.31 -8.65
C LEU A 15 -20.24 -7.62 -9.89
N ALA A 16 -20.74 -6.40 -9.70
CA ALA A 16 -21.10 -5.51 -10.78
C ALA A 16 -20.79 -4.09 -10.33
N HIS A 17 -19.51 -3.72 -10.41
CA HIS A 17 -18.96 -2.49 -11.01
C HIS A 17 -17.47 -2.36 -10.63
N GLY A 18 -16.60 -2.50 -11.63
CA GLY A 18 -15.28 -1.85 -11.70
C GLY A 18 -14.16 -2.40 -10.81
N LEU A 19 -13.33 -3.28 -11.40
CA LEU A 19 -11.94 -3.61 -11.00
C LEU A 19 -11.72 -3.82 -9.49
N GLU A 20 -11.73 -5.08 -9.04
CA GLU A 20 -11.08 -5.41 -7.77
C GLU A 20 -9.61 -4.98 -7.86
N PRO A 21 -9.14 -4.06 -6.99
CA PRO A 21 -7.76 -3.65 -7.04
C PRO A 21 -6.89 -4.85 -6.64
N GLU A 22 -5.98 -5.27 -7.52
CA GLU A 22 -5.15 -6.47 -7.32
C GLU A 22 -4.05 -6.19 -6.29
N LEU A 23 -4.35 -6.37 -5.00
CA LEU A 23 -3.32 -6.69 -4.00
C LEU A 23 -2.97 -8.17 -4.14
N GLU A 24 -1.69 -8.53 -4.00
CA GLU A 24 -1.28 -9.94 -3.96
C GLU A 24 -1.78 -10.66 -2.69
N ALA A 25 -2.18 -9.91 -1.67
CA ALA A 25 -2.61 -10.44 -0.37
C ALA A 25 -4.14 -10.53 -0.28
N ASP A 26 -4.64 -11.71 0.07
CA ASP A 26 -6.02 -11.91 0.49
C ASP A 26 -6.22 -11.44 1.95
N PRO A 27 -7.41 -10.95 2.31
CA PRO A 27 -7.73 -10.76 3.72
C PRO A 27 -7.65 -12.12 4.43
N GLY A 28 -6.93 -12.20 5.54
CA GLY A 28 -6.86 -13.40 6.37
C GLY A 28 -8.22 -13.74 7.00
N ARG A 29 -8.37 -13.53 8.31
CA ARG A 29 -9.66 -13.56 8.99
C ARG A 29 -10.19 -12.14 9.15
N LEU A 30 -11.51 -11.96 9.08
CA LEU A 30 -12.10 -10.65 9.32
C LEU A 30 -12.42 -10.44 10.82
N PRO A 31 -12.32 -9.20 11.32
CA PRO A 31 -12.79 -8.86 12.65
C PRO A 31 -14.27 -9.20 12.82
N GLY A 32 -14.61 -9.90 13.90
CA GLY A 32 -15.96 -10.42 14.15
C GLY A 32 -16.08 -11.93 14.00
N GLU A 33 -15.12 -12.58 13.33
CA GLU A 33 -14.97 -14.04 13.39
C GLU A 33 -14.34 -14.47 14.72
N LEU A 34 -14.84 -15.54 15.34
CA LEU A 34 -14.23 -16.11 16.56
C LEU A 34 -12.75 -16.47 16.36
N ALA A 35 -12.39 -16.90 15.15
CA ALA A 35 -11.02 -17.23 14.78
C ALA A 35 -10.08 -16.01 14.78
N TYR A 36 -10.60 -14.79 14.59
CA TYR A 36 -9.81 -13.56 14.53
C TYR A 36 -9.04 -13.28 15.83
N ILE A 37 -9.60 -13.70 16.97
CA ILE A 37 -8.97 -13.53 18.29
C ILE A 37 -7.62 -14.24 18.35
N PHE A 38 -7.44 -15.32 17.58
CA PHE A 38 -6.21 -16.09 17.55
C PHE A 38 -5.19 -15.60 16.52
N GLU A 39 -5.55 -14.67 15.63
CA GLU A 39 -4.60 -14.17 14.63
C GLU A 39 -3.43 -13.45 15.27
N LYS A 40 -3.67 -12.49 16.15
CA LYS A 40 -2.59 -11.68 16.74
C LYS A 40 -1.53 -12.54 17.46
N PRO A 41 -1.90 -13.52 18.31
CA PRO A 41 -0.92 -14.48 18.85
C PRO A 41 -0.24 -15.34 17.77
N ALA A 42 -0.98 -15.84 16.79
CA ALA A 42 -0.44 -16.69 15.72
C ALA A 42 0.58 -15.95 14.84
N GLU A 43 0.29 -14.72 14.44
CA GLU A 43 1.18 -13.86 13.67
C GLU A 43 2.44 -13.52 14.47
N TRP A 44 2.29 -13.22 15.76
CA TRP A 44 3.43 -12.98 16.63
C TRP A 44 4.34 -14.21 16.70
N LEU A 45 3.79 -15.41 16.87
CA LEU A 45 4.55 -16.67 16.86
C LEU A 45 5.21 -16.91 15.50
N SER A 46 4.46 -16.68 14.41
CA SER A 46 4.93 -16.80 13.03
C SER A 46 6.17 -15.93 12.77
N VAL A 47 6.17 -14.69 13.26
CA VAL A 47 7.29 -13.75 13.08
C VAL A 47 8.44 -14.05 14.05
N ASN A 48 8.16 -14.28 15.33
CA ASN A 48 9.21 -14.27 16.36
C ASN A 48 9.81 -15.64 16.67
N ILE A 49 9.01 -16.71 16.56
CA ILE A 49 9.43 -18.07 16.91
C ILE A 49 9.75 -18.86 15.64
N PHE A 50 8.86 -18.83 14.65
CA PHE A 50 8.98 -19.67 13.45
C PHE A 50 9.80 -19.04 12.32
N THR A 51 10.30 -17.82 12.51
CA THR A 51 11.11 -17.12 11.50
C THR A 51 12.41 -16.66 12.11
N LEU A 52 13.54 -17.22 11.67
CA LEU A 52 14.86 -16.91 12.24
C LEU A 52 15.52 -15.70 11.58
N SER A 53 15.43 -15.57 10.25
CA SER A 53 16.10 -14.51 9.49
C SER A 53 15.37 -13.17 9.61
N THR A 54 16.11 -12.09 9.91
CA THR A 54 15.59 -10.71 9.96
C THR A 54 14.91 -10.29 8.65
N LYS A 55 15.48 -10.65 7.50
CA LYS A 55 14.87 -10.40 6.18
C LYS A 55 13.54 -11.11 6.02
N LYS A 56 13.45 -12.38 6.44
CA LYS A 56 12.18 -13.12 6.41
C LYS A 56 11.17 -12.55 7.39
N LYS A 57 11.60 -12.03 8.55
CA LYS A 57 10.72 -11.33 9.51
C LYS A 57 10.15 -10.05 8.90
N GLN A 58 11.01 -9.26 8.24
CA GLN A 58 10.60 -8.05 7.54
C GLN A 58 9.58 -8.37 6.43
N ALA A 59 9.86 -9.36 5.59
CA ALA A 59 8.95 -9.77 4.52
C ALA A 59 7.60 -10.27 5.06
N LYS A 60 7.59 -11.03 6.17
CA LYS A 60 6.34 -11.46 6.82
C LYS A 60 5.54 -10.28 7.39
N LYS A 61 6.20 -9.31 8.02
CA LYS A 61 5.52 -8.11 8.53
C LYS A 61 4.93 -7.30 7.39
N LEU A 62 5.66 -7.17 6.28
CA LEU A 62 5.15 -6.51 5.09
C LEU A 62 3.93 -7.23 4.50
N ALA A 63 3.96 -8.56 4.42
CA ALA A 63 2.81 -9.37 4.01
C ALA A 63 1.60 -9.16 4.95
N TYR A 64 1.81 -9.18 6.27
CA TYR A 64 0.74 -8.88 7.22
C TYR A 64 0.20 -7.45 7.06
N ALA A 65 1.02 -6.47 6.70
CA ALA A 65 0.52 -5.13 6.40
C ALA A 65 -0.42 -5.15 5.19
N SER A 66 -0.06 -5.85 4.10
CA SER A 66 -0.90 -6.00 2.91
C SER A 66 -2.20 -6.75 3.20
N GLU A 67 -2.15 -7.81 4.02
CA GLU A 67 -3.36 -8.51 4.50
C GLU A 67 -4.30 -7.55 5.25
N ARG A 68 -3.76 -6.61 6.04
CA ARG A 68 -4.59 -5.61 6.75
C ARG A 68 -5.19 -4.56 5.80
N VAL A 69 -4.51 -4.21 4.72
CA VAL A 69 -5.09 -3.33 3.68
C VAL A 69 -6.24 -4.04 2.97
N ALA A 70 -6.07 -5.32 2.62
CA ALA A 70 -7.13 -6.13 2.05
C ALA A 70 -8.31 -6.32 3.03
N GLU A 71 -8.02 -6.49 4.33
CA GLU A 71 -9.03 -6.55 5.39
C GLU A 71 -9.83 -5.24 5.49
N ILE A 72 -9.16 -4.08 5.43
CA ILE A 72 -9.84 -2.78 5.37
C ILE A 72 -10.76 -2.75 4.15
N GLY A 73 -10.27 -3.12 2.96
CA GLY A 73 -11.06 -3.18 1.74
C GLY A 73 -12.31 -4.04 1.87
N ALA A 74 -12.15 -5.28 2.35
CA ALA A 74 -13.27 -6.20 2.57
C ALA A 74 -14.31 -5.65 3.56
N LEU A 75 -13.86 -5.04 4.67
CA LEU A 75 -14.74 -4.47 5.68
C LEU A 75 -15.60 -3.32 5.15
N LEU A 76 -15.13 -2.55 4.16
CA LEU A 76 -15.92 -1.47 3.55
C LEU A 76 -17.19 -1.97 2.86
N PHE A 77 -17.21 -3.23 2.43
CA PHE A 77 -18.35 -3.84 1.74
C PHE A 77 -19.26 -4.66 2.67
N VAL A 78 -18.93 -4.77 3.96
CA VAL A 78 -19.76 -5.48 4.93
C VAL A 78 -20.95 -4.58 5.34
N PRO A 79 -22.22 -5.03 5.17
CA PRO A 79 -23.38 -4.30 5.66
C PRO A 79 -23.31 -4.09 7.18
N GLU A 80 -23.67 -2.89 7.65
CA GLU A 80 -23.65 -2.55 9.09
C GLU A 80 -22.27 -2.76 9.75
N MET A 81 -21.19 -2.58 8.98
CA MET A 81 -19.83 -2.70 9.49
C MET A 81 -19.62 -1.78 10.70
N LYS A 82 -19.11 -2.36 11.79
CA LYS A 82 -18.79 -1.65 13.01
C LYS A 82 -17.45 -0.95 12.85
N GLU A 83 -17.42 0.38 12.99
CA GLU A 83 -16.22 1.22 12.89
C GLU A 83 -15.04 0.67 13.72
N LYS A 84 -15.31 0.04 14.87
CA LYS A 84 -14.31 -0.65 15.69
C LYS A 84 -13.47 -1.67 14.90
N TYR A 85 -14.05 -2.38 13.95
CA TYR A 85 -13.36 -3.40 13.14
C TYR A 85 -12.39 -2.77 12.15
N LEU A 86 -12.78 -1.69 11.48
CA LEU A 86 -11.87 -0.90 10.64
C LEU A 86 -10.73 -0.32 11.46
N ASN A 87 -11.01 0.26 12.63
CA ASN A 87 -9.98 0.78 13.52
C ASN A 87 -9.01 -0.31 14.01
N GLN A 88 -9.50 -1.54 14.23
CA GLN A 88 -8.64 -2.68 14.55
C GLN A 88 -7.73 -3.07 13.38
N ALA A 89 -8.27 -3.15 12.16
CA ALA A 89 -7.49 -3.44 10.95
C ALA A 89 -6.42 -2.36 10.70
N LEU A 90 -6.78 -1.07 10.84
CA LEU A 90 -5.89 0.08 10.71
C LEU A 90 -4.75 0.05 11.74
N GLY A 91 -5.06 -0.17 13.02
CA GLY A 91 -4.03 -0.24 14.05
C GLY A 91 -3.03 -1.37 13.81
N ARG A 92 -3.49 -2.51 13.27
CA ARG A 92 -2.61 -3.62 12.86
C ARG A 92 -1.82 -3.28 11.60
N TYR A 93 -2.44 -2.62 10.62
CA TYR A 93 -1.77 -2.15 9.40
C TYR A 93 -0.60 -1.25 9.74
N GLN A 94 -0.84 -0.20 10.54
CA GLN A 94 0.17 0.74 10.99
C GLN A 94 1.32 0.01 11.71
N TYR A 95 1.00 -0.84 12.68
CA TYR A 95 1.99 -1.59 13.45
C TYR A 95 2.91 -2.45 12.56
N TYR A 96 2.32 -3.19 11.62
CA TYR A 96 3.08 -4.08 10.77
C TYR A 96 3.92 -3.32 9.75
N LEU A 97 3.36 -2.26 9.17
CA LEU A 97 4.04 -1.47 8.16
C LEU A 97 5.22 -0.70 8.75
N GLU A 98 5.03 0.03 9.86
CA GLU A 98 6.11 0.73 10.57
C GLU A 98 7.21 -0.25 11.03
N SER A 99 6.81 -1.43 11.51
CA SER A 99 7.79 -2.42 11.93
C SER A 99 8.54 -3.07 10.76
N ALA A 100 7.92 -3.22 9.59
CA ALA A 100 8.58 -3.71 8.38
C ALA A 100 9.53 -2.65 7.80
N GLU A 101 9.17 -1.38 7.93
CA GLU A 101 9.97 -0.23 7.51
C GLU A 101 11.25 -0.09 8.36
N ASP A 102 11.12 -0.04 9.69
CA ASP A 102 12.26 0.00 10.62
C ASP A 102 13.21 -1.19 10.41
N MET A 103 12.68 -2.38 10.11
CA MET A 103 13.50 -3.54 9.77
C MET A 103 14.20 -3.39 8.41
N ALA A 104 13.53 -2.82 7.40
CA ALA A 104 14.12 -2.58 6.09
C ALA A 104 15.31 -1.62 6.21
N GLU A 105 15.14 -0.50 6.91
CA GLU A 105 16.24 0.45 7.17
C GLU A 105 17.41 -0.22 7.89
N LYS A 106 17.14 -0.99 8.95
CA LYS A 106 18.18 -1.70 9.73
C LYS A 106 18.91 -2.76 8.91
N ILE A 107 18.19 -3.57 8.13
CA ILE A 107 18.80 -4.58 7.25
C ILE A 107 19.73 -3.90 6.26
N VAL A 108 19.26 -2.83 5.62
CA VAL A 108 20.03 -2.10 4.63
C VAL A 108 21.29 -1.48 5.28
N PHE A 109 21.16 -0.90 6.46
CA PHE A 109 22.29 -0.32 7.20
C PHE A 109 23.32 -1.35 7.67
N ILE A 110 22.88 -2.50 8.19
CA ILE A 110 23.76 -3.52 8.79
C ILE A 110 24.39 -4.42 7.72
N ASP A 111 23.58 -4.89 6.75
CA ASP A 111 24.03 -5.84 5.73
C ASP A 111 24.61 -5.12 4.48
N GLY A 112 24.62 -3.78 4.49
CA GLY A 112 25.44 -2.91 3.65
C GLY A 112 25.12 -2.88 2.15
N ASN A 113 24.32 -3.81 1.61
CA ASN A 113 24.00 -3.94 0.18
C ASN A 113 22.64 -4.60 -0.10
N GLU A 114 21.78 -4.73 0.91
CA GLU A 114 20.48 -5.42 0.77
C GLU A 114 19.37 -4.46 0.37
N ILE A 115 19.66 -3.57 -0.59
CA ILE A 115 18.72 -2.57 -1.11
C ILE A 115 17.44 -3.20 -1.67
N ALA A 116 17.51 -4.46 -2.12
CA ALA A 116 16.36 -5.24 -2.57
C ALA A 116 15.23 -5.33 -1.51
N VAL A 117 15.58 -5.27 -0.21
CA VAL A 117 14.59 -5.25 0.87
C VAL A 117 13.83 -3.92 0.90
N ALA A 118 14.54 -2.80 0.73
CA ALA A 118 13.93 -1.48 0.65
C ALA A 118 13.15 -1.29 -0.67
N ASP A 119 13.64 -1.80 -1.80
CA ASP A 119 12.90 -1.77 -3.06
C ASP A 119 11.57 -2.52 -2.95
N ARG A 120 11.60 -3.72 -2.34
CA ARG A 120 10.38 -4.51 -2.15
C ARG A 120 9.40 -3.79 -1.24
N PHE A 121 9.90 -3.14 -0.18
CA PHE A 121 9.06 -2.35 0.70
C PHE A 121 8.46 -1.13 -0.01
N GLU A 122 9.22 -0.41 -0.84
CA GLU A 122 8.72 0.65 -1.70
C GLU A 122 7.63 0.13 -2.64
N GLU A 123 7.91 -0.95 -3.37
CA GLU A 123 6.98 -1.49 -4.35
C GLU A 123 5.65 -1.90 -3.71
N GLU A 124 5.70 -2.63 -2.58
CA GLU A 124 4.51 -3.06 -1.86
C GLU A 124 3.71 -1.87 -1.32
N THR A 125 4.36 -0.89 -0.71
CA THR A 125 3.66 0.31 -0.18
C THR A 125 3.04 1.15 -1.28
N ARG A 126 3.65 1.20 -2.47
CA ARG A 126 3.06 1.86 -3.64
C ARG A 126 1.86 1.07 -4.19
N LEU A 127 1.87 -0.26 -4.13
CA LEU A 127 0.70 -1.08 -4.47
C LEU A 127 -0.44 -0.90 -3.46
N GLN A 128 -0.13 -0.83 -2.16
CA GLN A 128 -1.10 -0.50 -1.13
C GLN A 128 -1.70 0.90 -1.33
N GLU A 129 -0.89 1.91 -1.68
CA GLU A 129 -1.37 3.25 -2.05
C GLU A 129 -2.35 3.18 -3.24
N LYS A 130 -1.99 2.44 -4.29
CA LYS A 130 -2.84 2.25 -5.47
C LYS A 130 -4.18 1.61 -5.09
N TYR A 131 -4.15 0.52 -4.32
CA TYR A 131 -5.34 -0.21 -3.88
C TYR A 131 -6.27 0.68 -3.06
N LEU A 132 -5.74 1.38 -2.05
CA LEU A 132 -6.51 2.26 -1.18
C LEU A 132 -7.10 3.46 -1.94
N ARG A 133 -6.40 3.98 -2.95
CA ARG A 133 -6.95 4.95 -3.90
C ARG A 133 -8.11 4.38 -4.68
N GLU A 134 -7.94 3.21 -5.29
CA GLU A 134 -8.97 2.62 -6.16
C GLU A 134 -10.23 2.29 -5.36
N LEU A 135 -10.08 1.86 -4.10
CA LEU A 135 -11.17 1.80 -3.15
C LEU A 135 -11.84 3.17 -2.90
N LYS A 136 -11.03 4.25 -2.80
CA LYS A 136 -11.53 5.63 -2.66
C LYS A 136 -12.39 6.05 -3.87
N GLU A 137 -11.99 5.66 -5.07
CA GLU A 137 -12.64 6.07 -6.32
C GLU A 137 -13.85 5.21 -6.67
N GLY A 138 -13.84 3.92 -6.32
CA GLY A 138 -14.91 2.96 -6.60
C GLY A 138 -16.07 2.98 -5.60
N ALA A 139 -15.87 3.49 -4.38
CA ALA A 139 -16.93 3.56 -3.38
C ALA A 139 -17.71 4.90 -3.46
N PRO A 140 -19.03 4.90 -3.16
CA PRO A 140 -19.80 6.14 -3.08
C PRO A 140 -19.16 7.11 -2.08
N VAL A 141 -18.94 8.37 -2.49
CA VAL A 141 -18.19 9.41 -1.74
C VAL A 141 -18.64 9.57 -0.27
N GLU A 142 -19.92 9.33 0.02
CA GLU A 142 -20.51 9.44 1.36
C GLU A 142 -20.22 8.23 2.27
N LYS A 143 -19.59 7.16 1.76
CA LYS A 143 -19.44 5.87 2.45
C LYS A 143 -18.00 5.47 2.75
N ILE A 144 -17.01 6.29 2.39
CA ILE A 144 -15.60 5.95 2.63
C ILE A 144 -15.22 6.43 4.03
N PRO A 145 -15.00 5.51 4.98
CA PRO A 145 -14.68 5.87 6.35
C PRO A 145 -13.33 6.58 6.40
N SER A 146 -13.18 7.50 7.37
CA SER A 146 -11.92 8.19 7.68
C SER A 146 -10.74 7.22 7.78
N VAL A 147 -10.98 6.00 8.26
CA VAL A 147 -10.00 4.92 8.40
C VAL A 147 -9.32 4.54 7.08
N ALA A 148 -10.04 4.48 5.96
CA ALA A 148 -9.43 4.14 4.67
C ALA A 148 -8.53 5.28 4.14
N LEU A 149 -8.92 6.53 4.41
CA LEU A 149 -8.10 7.71 4.10
C LEU A 149 -6.84 7.76 4.98
N GLU A 150 -6.96 7.38 6.24
CA GLU A 150 -5.83 7.28 7.16
C GLU A 150 -4.85 6.18 6.72
N ALA A 151 -5.35 5.01 6.31
CA ALA A 151 -4.52 3.96 5.73
C ALA A 151 -3.78 4.46 4.47
N LEU A 152 -4.45 5.20 3.58
CA LEU A 152 -3.81 5.79 2.40
C LEU A 152 -2.69 6.77 2.79
N SER A 153 -2.93 7.61 3.80
CA SER A 153 -1.93 8.54 4.33
C SER A 153 -0.72 7.81 4.90
N ILE A 154 -0.94 6.72 5.64
CA ILE A 154 0.14 5.89 6.21
C ILE A 154 0.97 5.24 5.09
N ALA A 155 0.32 4.64 4.08
CA ALA A 155 1.01 4.04 2.94
C ALA A 155 1.93 5.05 2.24
N ARG A 156 1.40 6.24 1.95
CA ARG A 156 2.14 7.34 1.32
C ARG A 156 3.31 7.83 2.16
N GLY A 157 3.10 7.99 3.47
CA GLY A 157 4.13 8.44 4.40
C GLY A 157 5.30 7.47 4.48
N GLN A 158 5.01 6.16 4.60
CA GLN A 158 6.06 5.14 4.66
C GLN A 158 6.79 4.95 3.33
N ASN A 159 6.07 5.05 2.21
CA ASN A 159 6.68 5.00 0.88
C ASN A 159 7.62 6.21 0.64
N GLU A 160 7.24 7.42 1.07
CA GLU A 160 8.14 8.57 1.03
C GLU A 160 9.39 8.36 1.89
N LYS A 161 9.20 7.87 3.12
CA LYS A 161 10.30 7.65 4.07
C LYS A 161 11.33 6.69 3.49
N ILE A 162 10.89 5.53 3.00
CA ILE A 162 11.82 4.53 2.43
C ILE A 162 12.49 5.04 1.16
N PHE A 163 11.76 5.75 0.28
CA PHE A 163 12.34 6.26 -0.96
C PHE A 163 13.44 7.29 -0.68
N ARG A 164 13.17 8.22 0.26
CA ARG A 164 14.15 9.21 0.71
C ARG A 164 15.38 8.52 1.31
N PHE A 165 15.17 7.53 2.18
CA PHE A 165 16.24 6.73 2.76
C PHE A 165 17.11 6.07 1.67
N MET A 166 16.50 5.41 0.69
CA MET A 166 17.22 4.78 -0.42
C MET A 166 18.03 5.79 -1.23
N VAL A 167 17.44 6.94 -1.57
CA VAL A 167 18.13 7.97 -2.35
C VAL A 167 19.30 8.60 -1.58
N GLU A 168 19.10 8.94 -0.31
CA GLU A 168 20.13 9.59 0.51
C GLU A 168 21.30 8.65 0.85
N LYS A 169 21.05 7.35 0.95
CA LYS A 169 22.06 6.35 1.35
C LYS A 169 22.66 5.58 0.17
N TYR A 170 21.97 5.49 -0.97
CA TYR A 170 22.36 4.62 -2.10
C TYR A 170 22.28 5.31 -3.46
N GLN A 171 22.95 6.46 -3.62
CA GLN A 171 23.22 7.07 -4.94
C GLN A 171 24.71 7.13 -5.26
N ALA A 172 25.44 6.04 -5.00
CA ALA A 172 26.89 6.03 -5.18
C ALA A 172 27.31 5.96 -6.66
N ASN A 173 26.45 5.43 -7.54
CA ASN A 173 26.78 5.25 -8.95
C ASN A 173 25.56 5.53 -9.88
N GLU A 174 25.82 5.57 -11.19
CA GLU A 174 24.77 5.81 -12.19
C GLU A 174 23.69 4.73 -12.23
N ALA A 175 24.01 3.47 -11.92
CA ALA A 175 23.03 2.40 -11.92
C ALA A 175 21.98 2.61 -10.83
N ASP A 176 22.42 3.04 -9.64
CA ASP A 176 21.51 3.37 -8.53
C ASP A 176 20.65 4.59 -8.86
N ILE A 177 21.23 5.63 -9.48
CA ILE A 177 20.48 6.81 -9.93
C ILE A 177 19.41 6.41 -10.95
N ARG A 178 19.74 5.55 -11.93
CA ARG A 178 18.79 5.03 -12.93
C ARG A 178 17.69 4.18 -12.30
N LYS A 179 18.02 3.39 -11.29
CA LYS A 179 17.06 2.57 -10.55
C LYS A 179 16.03 3.44 -9.82
N HIS A 180 16.47 4.42 -9.05
CA HIS A 180 15.57 5.38 -8.39
C HIS A 180 14.76 6.20 -9.41
N SER A 181 15.36 6.56 -10.54
CA SER A 181 14.65 7.20 -11.66
C SER A 181 13.54 6.30 -12.25
N THR A 182 13.73 4.98 -12.25
CA THR A 182 12.69 4.02 -12.65
C THR A 182 11.55 3.96 -11.65
N ILE A 183 11.85 3.96 -10.34
CA ILE A 183 10.83 4.02 -9.29
C ILE A 183 9.98 5.29 -9.42
N LEU A 184 10.60 6.45 -9.65
CA LEU A 184 9.88 7.71 -9.88
C LEU A 184 8.96 7.66 -11.10
N SER A 185 9.37 6.95 -12.15
CA SER A 185 8.51 6.75 -13.33
C SER A 185 7.23 6.00 -12.95
N LYS A 186 7.33 4.97 -12.09
CA LYS A 186 6.15 4.24 -11.56
C LYS A 186 5.24 5.16 -10.75
N HIS A 187 5.79 6.06 -9.92
CA HIS A 187 4.99 7.04 -9.19
C HIS A 187 4.31 8.05 -10.10
N ILE A 188 5.00 8.58 -11.12
CA ILE A 188 4.38 9.49 -12.10
C ILE A 188 3.20 8.80 -12.77
N THR A 189 3.35 7.55 -13.20
CA THR A 189 2.25 6.77 -13.77
C THR A 189 1.09 6.64 -12.80
N LEU A 190 1.35 6.30 -11.53
CA LEU A 190 0.32 6.21 -10.50
C LEU A 190 -0.48 7.52 -10.37
N VAL A 191 0.21 8.67 -10.36
CA VAL A 191 -0.45 9.97 -10.26
C VAL A 191 -1.22 10.32 -11.54
N ARG A 192 -0.71 9.97 -12.73
CA ARG A 192 -1.42 10.15 -14.01
C ARG A 192 -2.69 9.31 -14.08
N GLU A 193 -2.68 8.09 -13.58
CA GLU A 193 -3.88 7.26 -13.46
C GLU A 193 -4.92 7.92 -12.56
N ALA A 194 -4.50 8.42 -11.38
CA ALA A 194 -5.39 9.11 -10.44
C ALA A 194 -5.98 10.39 -11.06
N LEU A 195 -5.23 11.07 -11.92
CA LEU A 195 -5.69 12.29 -12.58
C LEU A 195 -6.91 12.06 -13.48
N LEU A 196 -7.12 10.83 -13.99
CA LEU A 196 -8.26 10.49 -14.84
C LEU A 196 -9.59 10.55 -14.09
N THR A 197 -9.58 10.46 -12.77
CA THR A 197 -10.79 10.47 -11.92
C THR A 197 -11.10 11.87 -11.37
N VAL A 198 -10.19 12.83 -11.54
CA VAL A 198 -10.31 14.20 -11.03
C VAL A 198 -11.23 15.04 -11.91
N GLN A 199 -12.10 15.83 -11.27
CA GLN A 199 -12.91 16.85 -11.94
C GLN A 199 -12.30 18.25 -11.78
N GLY A 200 -12.43 19.08 -12.83
CA GLY A 200 -11.98 20.48 -12.84
C GLY A 200 -10.74 20.72 -13.69
N LYS A 201 -10.89 21.48 -14.77
CA LYS A 201 -9.83 21.75 -15.77
C LYS A 201 -8.59 22.42 -15.16
N GLU A 202 -8.79 23.36 -14.24
CA GLU A 202 -7.71 24.07 -13.53
C GLU A 202 -6.82 23.09 -12.75
N LYS A 203 -7.46 22.23 -11.94
CA LYS A 203 -6.81 21.23 -11.11
C LYS A 203 -6.07 20.19 -11.97
N ILE A 204 -6.71 19.71 -13.03
CA ILE A 204 -6.10 18.76 -13.97
C ILE A 204 -4.85 19.36 -14.61
N LYS A 205 -4.92 20.62 -15.06
CA LYS A 205 -3.79 21.31 -15.65
C LYS A 205 -2.65 21.50 -14.65
N GLN A 206 -2.95 22.00 -13.45
CA GLN A 206 -1.95 22.22 -12.40
C GLN A 206 -1.18 20.93 -12.07
N VAL A 207 -1.89 19.81 -11.91
CA VAL A 207 -1.26 18.51 -11.65
C VAL A 207 -0.44 18.03 -12.85
N SER A 208 -0.95 18.21 -14.07
CA SER A 208 -0.22 17.82 -15.29
C SER A 208 1.10 18.58 -15.42
N ASP A 209 1.09 19.89 -15.17
CA ASP A 209 2.28 20.75 -15.22
C ASP A 209 3.33 20.29 -14.19
N LEU A 210 2.90 19.95 -12.97
CA LEU A 210 3.79 19.38 -11.93
C LEU A 210 4.37 18.03 -12.35
N LEU A 211 3.59 17.15 -12.99
CA LEU A 211 4.09 15.86 -13.44
C LEU A 211 5.10 15.99 -14.59
N ASP A 212 4.95 16.98 -15.45
CA ASP A 212 5.93 17.29 -16.49
C ASP A 212 7.21 17.90 -15.89
N GLU A 213 7.10 18.74 -14.85
CA GLU A 213 8.25 19.24 -14.08
C GLU A 213 9.00 18.10 -13.37
N ALA A 214 8.27 17.20 -12.70
CA ALA A 214 8.84 16.02 -12.05
C ALA A 214 9.58 15.11 -13.05
N GLU A 215 9.02 14.91 -14.24
CA GLU A 215 9.63 14.14 -15.31
C GLU A 215 10.96 14.76 -15.80
N ASN A 216 11.03 16.08 -15.88
CA ASN A 216 12.27 16.79 -16.23
C ASN A 216 13.35 16.61 -15.16
N HIS A 217 13.00 16.75 -13.87
CA HIS A 217 13.92 16.50 -12.76
C HIS A 217 14.38 15.04 -12.70
N ARG A 218 13.46 14.09 -12.96
CA ARG A 218 13.75 12.66 -13.02
C ARG A 218 14.75 12.32 -14.12
N LYS A 219 14.59 12.90 -15.32
CA LYS A 219 15.55 12.73 -16.44
C LYS A 219 16.91 13.35 -16.16
N ALA A 220 16.95 14.42 -15.38
CA ALA A 220 18.19 15.06 -14.92
C ALA A 220 18.88 14.33 -13.76
N GLY A 221 18.31 13.22 -13.25
CA GLY A 221 18.85 12.49 -12.09
C GLY A 221 18.59 13.15 -10.73
N LEU A 222 17.77 14.20 -10.68
CA LEU A 222 17.42 14.95 -9.47
C LEU A 222 16.29 14.25 -8.71
N ASN A 223 16.55 13.01 -8.26
CA ASN A 223 15.51 12.08 -7.80
C ASN A 223 14.73 12.56 -6.57
N LEU A 224 15.37 13.17 -5.57
CA LEU A 224 14.65 13.74 -4.41
C LEU A 224 13.72 14.88 -4.84
N ARG A 225 14.21 15.76 -5.71
CA ARG A 225 13.42 16.90 -6.18
C ARG A 225 12.22 16.44 -7.01
N ALA A 226 12.41 15.46 -7.88
CA ALA A 226 11.32 14.83 -8.62
C ALA A 226 10.26 14.24 -7.68
N TYR A 227 10.68 13.54 -6.61
CA TYR A 227 9.74 12.98 -5.63
C TYR A 227 8.94 14.06 -4.89
N GLU A 228 9.58 15.16 -4.48
CA GLU A 228 8.90 16.28 -3.83
C GLU A 228 7.79 16.88 -4.71
N ILE A 229 8.04 17.02 -6.01
CA ILE A 229 7.05 17.54 -6.96
C ILE A 229 5.92 16.52 -7.17
N ILE A 230 6.24 15.22 -7.28
CA ILE A 230 5.24 14.15 -7.33
C ILE A 230 4.35 14.18 -6.08
N LYS A 231 4.92 14.41 -4.90
CA LYS A 231 4.17 14.54 -3.65
C LYS A 231 3.20 15.72 -3.70
N GLN A 232 3.64 16.88 -4.18
CA GLN A 232 2.77 18.04 -4.37
C GLN A 232 1.60 17.72 -5.31
N ALA A 233 1.86 17.00 -6.41
CA ALA A 233 0.83 16.54 -7.33
C ALA A 233 -0.17 15.60 -6.64
N LYS A 234 0.31 14.64 -5.83
CA LYS A 234 -0.55 13.75 -5.02
C LYS A 234 -1.40 14.55 -4.01
N ASP A 235 -0.82 15.52 -3.32
CA ASP A 235 -1.52 16.34 -2.32
C ASP A 235 -2.63 17.21 -2.94
N ILE A 236 -2.51 17.59 -4.20
CA ILE A 236 -3.58 18.28 -4.92
C ILE A 236 -4.71 17.30 -5.24
N ILE A 237 -4.40 16.09 -5.71
CA ILE A 237 -5.43 15.12 -6.12
C ILE A 237 -6.29 14.67 -4.95
N TYR A 238 -5.68 14.31 -3.83
CA TYR A 238 -6.33 13.59 -2.72
C TYR A 238 -6.93 14.47 -1.64
#